data_AF-A0A7S4UA58-F1
#
_entry.id   AF-A0A7S4UA58-F1
#
_cell.length_a   1.000
_cell.length_b   1.000
_cell.length_c   1.000
_cell.angle_alpha   90.00
_cell.angle_beta   90.00
_cell.angle_gamma   90.00
#
_symmetry.space_group_name_H-M   'P 1'
#
loop_
_entity.id
_entity.type
_entity.pdbx_description
1 polymer ?
#
loop_
_entity_poly.entity_id
_entity_poly.type
_entity_poly.pdbx_seq_one_letter_code
_entity_poly.pdbx_strand_id
1 'polypeptide(L)'
;GSKFCPQPPPAAPPRMALMVGLAYVNLFVPWLPLMILQCIAILYMGRTMQMAVRGLSKLLIDTPLCSFFKILWVAMLVLFLDCLRQILMPRSAGPSGTASDAERIYEQHAAREGALAWALNLVAMLAAMALHVINGQCIKLEVDRDVMKKQAEQAGEFSKRLMQAEEKKAEATAAPETKMPTKQPEGKESKDEDDLRKRS
;
A
#
# COMPACT_ATOMS: atom_id res chain seq x y z
N GLY A 1 -70.53 -4.11 22.51
CA GLY A 1 -69.39 -3.24 22.90
C GLY A 1 -68.11 -4.02 22.74
N SER A 2 -67.35 -3.75 21.67
CA SER A 2 -66.07 -4.41 21.41
C SER A 2 -64.98 -3.79 22.28
N LYS A 3 -64.34 -4.62 23.12
CA LYS A 3 -63.19 -4.23 23.93
C LYS A 3 -62.02 -3.92 23.00
N PHE A 4 -61.68 -2.64 22.91
CA PHE A 4 -60.45 -2.16 22.29
C PHE A 4 -59.29 -2.54 23.20
N CYS A 5 -58.60 -3.64 22.91
CA CYS A 5 -57.32 -3.93 23.56
C CYS A 5 -56.24 -3.07 22.87
N PRO A 6 -55.58 -2.13 23.57
CA PRO A 6 -54.49 -1.38 22.98
C PRO A 6 -53.35 -2.36 22.66
N GLN A 7 -52.93 -2.41 21.39
CA GLN A 7 -51.70 -3.09 21.04
C GLN A 7 -50.53 -2.43 21.77
N PRO A 8 -49.61 -3.21 22.38
CA PRO A 8 -48.39 -2.65 22.92
C PRO A 8 -47.62 -1.97 21.77
N PRO A 9 -46.93 -0.85 22.05
CA PRO A 9 -46.14 -0.16 21.04
C PRO A 9 -45.10 -1.13 20.46
N PRO A 10 -44.77 -1.01 19.15
CA PRO A 10 -43.76 -1.85 18.53
C PRO A 10 -42.45 -1.70 19.33
N ALA A 11 -41.94 -2.83 19.82
CA ALA A 11 -40.69 -2.87 20.57
C ALA A 11 -39.60 -2.20 19.73
N ALA A 12 -38.96 -1.17 20.28
CA ALA A 12 -37.85 -0.51 19.62
C ALA A 12 -36.81 -1.56 19.24
N PRO A 13 -36.25 -1.52 18.01
CA PRO A 13 -35.27 -2.51 17.60
C PRO A 13 -34.11 -2.52 18.60
N PRO A 14 -33.62 -3.71 19.00
CA PRO A 14 -32.56 -3.82 19.99
C PRO A 14 -31.35 -3.06 19.47
N ARG A 15 -30.87 -2.09 20.26
CA ARG A 15 -29.78 -1.16 19.87
C ARG A 15 -28.53 -1.88 19.37
N MET A 16 -28.31 -3.10 19.85
CA MET A 16 -27.21 -3.99 19.44
C MET A 16 -27.31 -4.43 17.97
N ALA A 17 -28.52 -4.68 17.45
CA ALA A 17 -28.71 -5.07 16.05
C ALA A 17 -28.33 -3.94 15.07
N LEU A 18 -28.61 -2.70 15.45
CA LEU A 18 -28.21 -1.51 14.67
C LEU A 18 -26.69 -1.32 14.65
N MET A 19 -26.01 -1.63 15.76
CA MET A 19 -24.54 -1.53 15.84
C MET A 19 -23.82 -2.57 14.99
N VAL A 20 -24.34 -3.80 14.95
CA VAL A 20 -23.80 -4.87 14.09
C VAL A 20 -23.97 -4.51 12.60
N GLY A 21 -25.14 -4.00 12.22
CA GLY A 21 -25.38 -3.50 10.86
C GLY A 21 -24.38 -2.41 10.45
N LEU A 22 -24.11 -1.46 11.34
CA LEU A 22 -23.12 -0.41 11.10
C LEU A 22 -21.70 -0.97 10.91
N ALA A 23 -21.31 -1.97 11.70
CA ALA A 23 -20.01 -2.62 11.57
C ALA A 23 -19.84 -3.29 10.20
N TYR A 24 -20.88 -3.98 9.70
CA TYR A 24 -20.84 -4.61 8.38
C TYR A 24 -20.86 -3.58 7.24
N VAL A 25 -21.68 -2.53 7.34
CA VAL A 25 -21.69 -1.44 6.35
C VAL A 25 -20.31 -0.79 6.27
N ASN A 26 -19.70 -0.49 7.41
CA ASN A 26 -18.36 0.07 7.46
C ASN A 26 -17.31 -0.90 6.88
N LEU A 27 -17.47 -2.22 7.02
CA LEU A 27 -16.56 -3.20 6.42
C LEU A 27 -16.70 -3.30 4.90
N PHE A 28 -17.95 -3.48 4.43
CA PHE A 28 -18.23 -3.83 3.05
C PHE A 28 -18.21 -2.65 2.09
N VAL A 29 -18.55 -1.44 2.55
CA VAL A 29 -18.67 -0.28 1.66
C VAL A 29 -17.30 0.31 1.31
N PRO A 30 -16.46 0.73 2.27
CA PRO A 30 -15.14 1.28 1.96
C PRO A 30 -14.01 0.21 1.91
N TRP A 31 -13.90 -0.67 2.90
CA TRP A 31 -12.68 -1.46 3.10
C TRP A 31 -12.56 -2.64 2.14
N LEU A 32 -13.65 -3.38 1.94
CA LEU A 32 -13.63 -4.56 1.08
C LEU A 32 -13.29 -4.23 -0.39
N PRO A 33 -13.89 -3.21 -1.03
CA PRO A 33 -13.53 -2.83 -2.39
C PRO A 33 -12.10 -2.32 -2.50
N LEU A 34 -11.62 -1.56 -1.50
CA LEU A 34 -10.24 -1.10 -1.44
C LEU A 34 -9.25 -2.27 -1.39
N MET A 35 -9.48 -3.23 -0.51
CA MET A 35 -8.64 -4.42 -0.37
C MET A 35 -8.63 -5.25 -1.66
N ILE A 36 -9.80 -5.53 -2.24
CA ILE A 36 -9.91 -6.27 -3.49
C ILE A 36 -9.16 -5.55 -4.62
N LEU A 37 -9.37 -4.24 -4.75
CA LEU A 37 -8.72 -3.44 -5.79
C LEU A 37 -7.19 -3.43 -5.63
N GLN A 38 -6.68 -3.33 -4.39
CA GLN A 38 -5.25 -3.41 -4.11
C GLN A 38 -4.68 -4.80 -4.38
N CYS A 39 -5.39 -5.87 -4.04
CA CYS A 39 -4.98 -7.24 -4.33
C CYS A 39 -4.94 -7.51 -5.84
N ILE A 40 -5.97 -7.09 -6.58
CA ILE A 40 -6.01 -7.22 -8.05
C ILE A 40 -4.88 -6.38 -8.68
N ALA A 41 -4.61 -5.19 -8.15
CA ALA A 41 -3.54 -4.34 -8.65
C ALA A 41 -2.17 -5.01 -8.54
N ILE A 42 -1.91 -5.70 -7.42
CA ILE A 42 -0.67 -6.46 -7.20
C ILE A 42 -0.59 -7.68 -8.11
N LEU A 43 -1.66 -8.45 -8.19
CA LEU A 43 -1.63 -9.78 -8.83
C LEU A 43 -1.71 -9.73 -10.36
N TYR A 44 -2.47 -8.78 -10.92
CA TYR A 44 -2.88 -8.84 -12.33
C TYR A 44 -2.61 -7.58 -13.14
N MET A 45 -2.33 -6.45 -12.49
CA MET A 45 -2.31 -5.18 -13.20
C MET A 45 -0.89 -4.66 -13.44
N GLY A 46 -0.65 -4.23 -14.68
CA GLY A 46 0.57 -3.51 -15.03
C GLY A 46 0.68 -2.13 -14.37
N ARG A 47 1.87 -1.54 -14.48
CA ARG A 47 2.30 -0.30 -13.81
C ARG A 47 1.29 0.85 -13.82
N THR A 48 0.60 1.06 -14.94
CA THR A 48 -0.37 2.15 -15.13
C THR A 48 -1.57 2.03 -14.20
N MET A 49 -2.09 0.82 -14.02
CA MET A 49 -3.27 0.62 -13.20
C MET A 49 -2.92 0.48 -11.72
N GLN A 50 -1.71 -0.02 -11.38
CA GLN A 50 -1.17 0.11 -10.02
C GLN A 50 -1.03 1.57 -9.58
N MET A 51 -0.57 2.46 -10.47
CA MET A 51 -0.53 3.91 -10.21
C MET A 51 -1.92 4.51 -9.99
N ALA A 52 -2.91 4.13 -10.79
CA ALA A 52 -4.29 4.60 -10.63
C ALA A 52 -4.91 4.14 -9.31
N VAL A 53 -4.76 2.85 -8.97
CA VAL A 53 -5.23 2.27 -7.70
C VAL A 53 -4.53 2.91 -6.50
N ARG A 54 -3.23 3.21 -6.63
CA ARG A 54 -2.48 3.96 -5.61
C ARG A 54 -2.96 5.40 -5.50
N GLY A 55 -3.28 6.07 -6.60
CA GLY A 55 -3.85 7.43 -6.60
C GLY A 55 -5.18 7.48 -5.87
N LEU A 56 -6.08 6.53 -6.16
CA LEU A 56 -7.36 6.41 -5.45
C LEU A 56 -7.16 6.08 -3.97
N SER A 57 -6.26 5.14 -3.66
CA SER A 57 -5.93 4.79 -2.27
C SER A 57 -5.30 5.96 -1.52
N LYS A 58 -4.45 6.77 -2.17
CA LYS A 58 -3.90 8.00 -1.61
C LYS A 58 -4.98 9.02 -1.31
N LEU A 59 -5.96 9.19 -2.20
CA LEU A 59 -7.07 10.09 -1.94
C LEU A 59 -7.85 9.68 -0.69
N LEU A 60 -7.94 8.40 -0.38
CA LEU A 60 -8.62 7.87 0.82
C LEU A 60 -7.74 7.84 2.08
N ILE A 61 -6.44 7.58 1.94
CA ILE A 61 -5.51 7.32 3.07
C ILE A 61 -4.62 8.52 3.40
N ASP A 62 -4.25 9.37 2.44
CA ASP A 62 -3.34 10.52 2.64
C ASP A 62 -4.09 11.86 2.82
N THR A 63 -5.42 11.88 2.75
CA THR A 63 -6.26 13.07 3.01
C THR A 63 -6.55 13.26 4.50
N PRO A 64 -7.11 14.41 4.94
CA PRO A 64 -7.57 14.59 6.34
C PRO A 64 -8.59 13.53 6.81
N LEU A 65 -9.18 12.78 5.88
CA LEU A 65 -9.95 11.57 6.17
C LEU A 65 -9.14 10.53 6.95
N CYS A 66 -7.81 10.48 6.81
CA CYS A 66 -6.93 9.62 7.60
C CYS A 66 -7.06 9.88 9.10
N SER A 67 -7.09 11.16 9.50
CA SER A 67 -7.29 11.54 10.91
C SER A 67 -8.66 11.10 11.40
N PHE A 68 -9.69 11.27 10.58
CA PHE A 68 -11.04 10.79 10.88
C PHE A 68 -11.08 9.26 11.03
N PHE A 69 -10.44 8.53 10.12
CA PHE A 69 -10.33 7.08 10.17
C PHE A 69 -9.58 6.58 11.41
N LYS A 70 -8.53 7.28 11.87
CA LYS A 70 -7.88 6.96 13.15
C LYS A 70 -8.83 7.10 14.34
N ILE A 71 -9.63 8.16 14.37
CA ILE A 71 -10.65 8.36 15.42
C ILE A 71 -11.69 7.25 15.36
N LEU A 72 -12.19 6.93 14.16
CA LEU A 72 -13.11 5.81 13.96
C LEU A 72 -12.50 4.49 14.44
N TRP A 73 -11.23 4.23 14.13
CA TRP A 73 -10.55 3.01 14.56
C TRP A 73 -10.51 2.90 16.10
N VAL A 74 -10.20 4.00 16.79
CA VAL A 74 -10.24 4.04 18.27
C VAL A 74 -11.67 3.82 18.78
N ALA A 75 -12.68 4.43 18.16
CA ALA A 75 -14.08 4.19 18.54
C ALA A 75 -14.50 2.73 18.33
N MET A 76 -14.09 2.09 17.22
CA MET A 76 -14.34 0.68 16.95
C MET A 76 -13.63 -0.23 17.96
N LEU A 77 -12.41 0.13 18.38
CA LEU A 77 -11.69 -0.59 19.43
C LEU A 77 -12.44 -0.52 20.76
N VAL A 78 -12.96 0.66 21.13
CA VAL A 78 -13.77 0.82 22.35
C VAL A 78 -15.05 -0.02 22.26
N LEU A 79 -15.76 -0.01 21.13
CA LEU A 79 -16.95 -0.84 20.93
C LEU A 79 -16.63 -2.34 20.96
N PHE A 80 -15.51 -2.75 20.36
CA PHE A 80 -15.03 -4.13 20.43
C PHE A 80 -14.73 -4.55 21.88
N LEU A 81 -14.06 -3.70 22.65
CA LEU A 81 -13.79 -3.95 24.06
C LEU A 81 -15.07 -3.99 24.90
N ASP A 82 -16.08 -3.19 24.57
CA ASP A 82 -17.39 -3.26 25.21
C ASP A 82 -18.09 -4.61 24.90
N CYS A 83 -18.09 -5.05 23.64
CA CYS A 83 -18.59 -6.38 23.28
C CYS A 83 -17.82 -7.49 24.00
N LEU A 84 -16.49 -7.40 24.07
CA LEU A 84 -15.67 -8.36 24.83
C LEU A 84 -16.00 -8.36 26.32
N ARG A 85 -16.20 -7.18 26.92
CA ARG A 85 -16.63 -7.06 28.31
C ARG A 85 -17.95 -7.79 28.53
N GLN A 86 -18.92 -7.65 27.62
CA GLN A 86 -20.21 -8.34 27.70
C GLN A 86 -20.09 -9.87 27.55
N ILE A 87 -19.13 -10.34 26.76
CA ILE A 87 -18.84 -11.78 26.59
C ILE A 87 -18.11 -12.36 27.81
N LEU A 88 -17.13 -11.64 28.35
CA LEU A 88 -16.28 -12.09 29.45
C LEU A 88 -16.94 -11.93 30.84
N MET A 89 -17.86 -10.97 30.96
CA MET A 89 -18.67 -10.75 32.16
C MET A 89 -20.15 -10.93 31.84
N PRO A 90 -20.59 -12.15 31.47
CA PRO A 90 -21.98 -12.41 31.15
C PRO A 90 -22.83 -12.20 32.41
N ARG A 91 -23.90 -11.42 32.28
CA ARG A 91 -24.92 -11.34 33.34
C ARG A 91 -25.57 -12.72 33.49
N SER A 92 -25.54 -13.31 34.69
CA SER A 92 -26.14 -14.61 34.95
C SER A 92 -27.65 -14.58 34.70
N ALA A 93 -28.13 -15.48 33.84
CA ALA A 93 -29.57 -15.72 33.67
C ALA A 93 -30.15 -16.26 35.00
N GLY A 94 -31.34 -15.78 35.37
CA GLY A 94 -32.05 -16.33 36.52
C GLY A 94 -32.64 -17.69 36.13
N PRO A 95 -33.02 -18.55 37.09
CA PRO A 95 -33.57 -19.87 36.78
C PRO A 95 -35.02 -19.84 36.25
N SER A 96 -35.51 -18.68 35.79
CA SER A 96 -36.95 -18.42 35.66
C SER A 96 -37.57 -18.81 34.31
N GLY A 97 -36.77 -19.09 33.28
CA GLY A 97 -37.27 -19.43 31.94
C GLY A 97 -38.19 -18.37 31.34
N THR A 98 -38.09 -17.11 31.81
CA THR A 98 -39.00 -16.03 31.43
C THR A 98 -38.57 -15.42 30.09
N ALA A 99 -39.44 -14.60 29.47
CA ALA A 99 -39.08 -13.83 28.28
C ALA A 99 -37.80 -12.98 28.47
N SER A 100 -37.48 -12.61 29.72
CA SER A 100 -36.24 -11.91 30.07
C SER A 100 -34.97 -12.77 29.92
N ASP A 101 -35.09 -14.10 30.06
CA ASP A 101 -33.97 -15.02 29.85
C ASP A 101 -33.71 -15.21 28.34
N ALA A 102 -34.75 -15.21 27.50
CA ALA A 102 -34.61 -15.25 26.04
C ALA A 102 -33.95 -13.97 25.48
N GLU A 103 -34.32 -12.80 26.00
CA GLU A 103 -33.71 -11.51 25.63
C GLU A 103 -32.22 -11.49 26.00
N ARG A 104 -31.84 -11.99 27.19
CA ARG A 104 -30.44 -12.10 27.63
C ARG A 104 -29.60 -13.03 26.76
N ILE A 105 -30.15 -14.17 26.35
CA ILE A 105 -29.47 -15.10 25.44
C ILE A 105 -29.22 -14.40 24.10
N TYR A 106 -30.23 -13.70 23.57
CA TYR A 106 -30.09 -12.94 22.32
C TYR A 106 -29.02 -11.85 22.42
N GLU A 107 -28.97 -11.10 23.52
CA GLU A 107 -27.94 -10.08 23.77
C GLU A 107 -26.53 -10.68 23.78
N GLN A 108 -26.33 -11.86 24.38
CA GLN A 108 -25.03 -12.53 24.38
C GLN A 108 -24.60 -12.96 22.97
N HIS A 109 -25.53 -13.47 22.16
CA HIS A 109 -25.23 -13.81 20.76
C HIS A 109 -24.90 -12.56 19.93
N ALA A 110 -25.67 -11.49 20.09
CA ALA A 110 -25.41 -10.21 19.42
C ALA A 110 -24.05 -9.61 19.83
N ALA A 111 -23.65 -9.74 21.10
CA ALA A 111 -22.34 -9.30 21.56
C ALA A 111 -21.19 -10.09 20.91
N ARG A 112 -21.35 -11.41 20.73
CA ARG A 112 -20.36 -12.26 20.03
C ARG A 112 -20.22 -11.90 18.55
N GLU A 113 -21.35 -11.73 17.87
CA GLU A 113 -21.37 -11.31 16.47
C GLU A 113 -20.79 -9.91 16.29
N GLY A 114 -21.17 -8.97 17.17
CA GLY A 114 -20.62 -7.61 17.19
C GLY A 114 -19.11 -7.59 17.44
N ALA A 115 -18.61 -8.37 18.41
CA ALA A 115 -17.18 -8.49 18.66
C ALA A 115 -16.44 -8.99 17.41
N LEU A 116 -16.97 -10.02 16.73
CA LEU A 116 -16.38 -10.55 15.51
C LEU A 116 -16.40 -9.52 14.38
N ALA A 117 -17.52 -8.83 14.16
CA ALA A 117 -17.66 -7.81 13.13
C ALA A 117 -16.70 -6.63 13.35
N TRP A 118 -16.55 -6.15 14.59
CA TRP A 118 -15.60 -5.08 14.90
C TRP A 118 -14.15 -5.54 14.80
N ALA A 119 -13.83 -6.76 15.24
CA ALA A 119 -12.48 -7.32 15.08
C ALA A 119 -12.08 -7.40 13.61
N LEU A 120 -12.98 -7.86 12.74
CA LEU A 120 -12.75 -7.89 11.28
C LEU A 120 -12.49 -6.50 10.70
N ASN A 121 -13.24 -5.48 11.15
CA ASN A 121 -12.99 -4.09 10.74
C ASN A 121 -11.59 -3.60 11.16
N LEU A 122 -11.19 -3.84 12.40
CA LEU A 122 -9.87 -3.45 12.92
C LEU A 122 -8.74 -4.09 12.10
N VAL A 123 -8.87 -5.38 11.81
CA VAL A 123 -7.88 -6.13 11.01
C VAL A 123 -7.88 -5.68 9.56
N ALA A 124 -9.05 -5.49 8.94
CA ALA A 124 -9.16 -5.04 7.55
C ALA A 124 -8.50 -3.68 7.32
N MET A 125 -8.65 -2.77 8.27
CA MET A 125 -8.03 -1.44 8.20
C MET A 125 -6.50 -1.53 8.29
N LEU A 126 -5.96 -2.35 9.19
CA LEU A 126 -4.52 -2.60 9.28
C LEU A 126 -3.97 -3.25 8.01
N ALA A 127 -4.69 -4.23 7.47
CA ALA A 127 -4.33 -4.91 6.23
C ALA A 127 -4.30 -3.93 5.04
N ALA A 128 -5.31 -3.07 4.92
CA ALA A 128 -5.37 -2.06 3.87
C ALA A 128 -4.22 -1.04 3.97
N MET A 129 -3.84 -0.62 5.18
CA MET A 129 -2.67 0.25 5.38
C MET A 129 -1.36 -0.45 5.01
N ALA A 130 -1.18 -1.71 5.42
CA ALA A 130 0.01 -2.48 5.09
C ALA A 130 0.14 -2.70 3.58
N LEU A 131 -0.94 -3.08 2.90
CA LEU A 131 -0.98 -3.23 1.44
C LEU A 131 -0.69 -1.90 0.73
N HIS A 132 -1.18 -0.78 1.24
CA HIS A 132 -0.87 0.54 0.68
C HIS A 132 0.63 0.88 0.73
N VAL A 133 1.30 0.55 1.84
CA VAL A 133 2.75 0.75 2.01
C VAL A 133 3.53 -0.17 1.09
N ILE A 134 3.22 -1.47 1.09
CA ILE A 134 3.89 -2.48 0.25
C ILE A 134 3.74 -2.13 -1.23
N ASN A 135 2.54 -1.76 -1.69
CA ASN A 135 2.32 -1.28 -3.06
C ASN A 135 3.21 -0.09 -3.42
N GLY A 136 3.42 0.84 -2.48
CA GLY A 136 4.32 1.96 -2.69
C GLY A 136 5.77 1.52 -2.87
N GLN A 137 6.21 0.55 -2.09
CA GLN A 137 7.56 -0.01 -2.18
C GLN A 137 7.75 -0.80 -3.48
N CYS A 138 6.78 -1.62 -3.90
CA CYS A 138 6.82 -2.35 -5.16
C CYS A 138 6.99 -1.40 -6.36
N ILE A 139 6.18 -0.35 -6.44
CA ILE A 139 6.28 0.64 -7.53
C ILE A 139 7.66 1.32 -7.53
N LYS A 140 8.19 1.64 -6.34
CA LYS A 140 9.52 2.25 -6.24
C LYS A 140 10.60 1.31 -6.76
N LEU A 141 10.57 0.03 -6.36
CA LEU A 141 11.51 -0.99 -6.83
C LEU A 141 11.43 -1.21 -8.34
N GLU A 142 10.24 -1.17 -8.93
CA GLU A 142 10.07 -1.24 -10.38
C GLU A 142 10.71 -0.04 -11.10
N VAL A 143 10.52 1.17 -10.58
CA VAL A 143 11.14 2.38 -11.13
C VAL A 143 12.65 2.31 -11.04
N ASP A 144 13.19 1.89 -9.89
CA ASP A 144 14.62 1.76 -9.68
C ASP A 144 15.22 0.73 -10.66
N ARG A 145 14.55 -0.41 -10.86
CA ARG A 145 14.93 -1.42 -11.86
C ARG A 145 14.93 -0.85 -13.28
N ASP A 146 13.90 -0.09 -13.66
CA ASP A 146 13.80 0.51 -15.00
C ASP A 146 14.91 1.54 -15.24
N VAL A 147 15.29 2.32 -14.23
CA VAL A 147 16.40 3.27 -14.31
C VAL A 147 17.73 2.54 -14.47
N MET A 148 17.98 1.50 -13.67
CA MET A 148 19.20 0.68 -13.80
C MET A 148 19.29 0.02 -15.17
N LYS A 149 18.17 -0.47 -15.71
CA LYS A 149 18.11 -1.05 -17.06
C LYS A 149 18.49 -0.02 -18.13
N LYS A 150 17.94 1.19 -18.06
CA LYS A 150 18.28 2.28 -19.00
C LYS A 150 19.74 2.69 -18.88
N GLN A 151 20.28 2.77 -17.67
CA GLN A 151 21.70 3.07 -17.45
C GLN A 151 22.59 1.98 -18.06
N ALA A 152 22.24 0.71 -17.88
CA ALA A 152 22.97 -0.41 -18.49
C ALA A 152 22.89 -0.39 -20.03
N GLU A 153 21.72 -0.09 -20.60
CA GLU A 153 21.53 0.06 -22.05
C GLU A 153 22.39 1.20 -22.61
N GLN A 154 22.38 2.38 -21.97
CA GLN A 154 23.22 3.52 -22.36
C GLN A 154 24.71 3.23 -22.25
N ALA A 155 25.15 2.55 -21.19
CA ALA A 155 26.55 2.13 -21.03
C ALA A 155 26.95 1.11 -22.12
N GLY A 156 26.07 0.18 -22.46
CA GLY A 156 26.28 -0.79 -23.53
C GLY A 156 26.35 -0.12 -24.90
N GLU A 157 25.47 0.83 -25.19
CA GLU A 157 25.53 1.63 -26.43
C GLU A 157 26.80 2.46 -26.52
N PHE A 158 27.23 3.08 -25.42
CA PHE A 158 28.49 3.82 -25.37
C PHE A 158 29.69 2.91 -25.64
N SER A 159 29.76 1.76 -24.98
CA SER A 159 30.82 0.77 -25.20
C SER A 159 30.84 0.25 -26.64
N LYS A 160 29.67 -0.02 -27.24
CA LYS A 160 29.57 -0.38 -28.67
C LYS A 160 30.10 0.71 -29.59
N ARG A 161 29.76 1.98 -29.32
CA ARG A 161 30.27 3.12 -30.10
C ARG A 161 31.78 3.28 -29.95
N LEU A 162 32.33 3.02 -28.77
CA LEU A 162 33.78 3.09 -28.51
C LEU A 162 34.53 2.01 -29.30
N MET A 163 34.08 0.75 -29.25
CA MET A 163 34.70 -0.35 -30.00
C MET A 163 34.61 -0.12 -31.53
N GLN A 164 33.47 0.34 -32.04
CA GLN A 164 33.33 0.69 -33.46
C GLN A 164 34.22 1.88 -33.88
N ALA A 165 34.48 2.83 -32.97
CA ALA A 165 35.38 3.94 -33.24
C ALA A 165 36.85 3.50 -33.26
N GLU A 166 37.23 2.52 -32.43
CA GLU A 166 38.56 1.90 -32.47
C GLU A 166 38.76 1.06 -33.75
N GLU A 167 37.77 0.26 -34.16
CA GLU A 167 37.81 -0.48 -35.44
C GLU A 167 37.96 0.47 -36.64
N LYS A 168 37.18 1.56 -36.68
CA LYS A 168 37.29 2.56 -37.76
C LYS A 168 38.59 3.34 -37.75
N LYS A 169 39.20 3.55 -36.58
CA LYS A 169 40.55 4.15 -36.50
C LYS A 169 41.60 3.18 -37.02
N ALA A 170 41.48 1.88 -36.74
CA ALA A 170 42.41 0.88 -37.25
C ALA A 170 42.38 0.78 -38.78
N GLU A 171 41.20 0.81 -39.41
CA GLU A 171 41.05 0.78 -40.87
C GLU A 171 41.59 2.03 -41.58
N ALA A 172 41.59 3.20 -40.92
CA ALA A 172 42.14 4.44 -41.47
C ALA A 172 43.68 4.57 -41.34
N THR A 173 44.34 3.65 -40.61
CA THR A 173 45.81 3.66 -40.42
C THR A 173 46.59 2.76 -41.39
N ALA A 174 45.96 2.25 -42.46
CA ALA A 174 46.68 1.69 -43.59
C ALA A 174 47.22 2.83 -44.49
N ALA A 175 48.17 3.60 -43.95
CA ALA A 175 48.89 4.62 -44.73
C ALA A 175 49.91 3.94 -45.66
N PRO A 176 50.00 4.31 -46.95
CA PRO A 176 51.00 3.78 -47.86
C PRO A 176 52.41 4.21 -47.41
N GLU A 177 53.34 3.26 -47.43
CA GLU A 177 54.76 3.43 -47.07
C GLU A 177 55.35 4.68 -47.72
N THR A 178 55.80 5.64 -46.90
CA THR A 178 56.63 6.75 -47.38
C THR A 178 57.86 6.92 -46.48
N LYS A 179 58.99 7.11 -47.17
CA LYS A 179 60.37 6.87 -46.75
C LYS A 179 60.81 7.73 -45.56
N MET A 180 61.54 7.10 -44.62
CA MET A 180 62.35 7.77 -43.59
C MET A 180 63.43 8.68 -44.20
N PRO A 181 63.73 9.82 -43.55
CA PRO A 181 65.08 10.38 -43.53
C PRO A 181 65.74 10.20 -42.16
N THR A 182 67.00 9.81 -42.23
CA THR A 182 67.90 9.38 -41.15
C THR A 182 68.27 10.49 -40.16
N LYS A 183 68.09 10.16 -38.88
CA LYS A 183 68.75 10.57 -37.62
C LYS A 183 70.08 11.37 -37.70
N GLN A 184 70.20 12.43 -36.88
CA GLN A 184 71.28 12.63 -35.87
C GLN A 184 71.01 13.85 -34.94
N PRO A 185 71.66 13.98 -33.75
CA PRO A 185 70.94 13.93 -32.47
C PRO A 185 71.25 15.07 -31.45
N GLU A 186 70.50 15.00 -30.33
CA GLU A 186 70.86 15.39 -28.95
C GLU A 186 70.90 16.87 -28.51
N GLY A 187 70.09 17.17 -27.48
CA GLY A 187 70.14 18.43 -26.73
C GLY A 187 69.08 18.69 -25.65
N LYS A 188 68.91 17.75 -24.69
CA LYS A 188 68.45 17.93 -23.29
C LYS A 188 67.11 18.61 -22.92
N GLU A 189 66.16 17.75 -22.51
CA GLU A 189 65.54 17.64 -21.15
C GLU A 189 64.90 18.85 -20.42
N SER A 190 63.56 18.76 -20.31
CA SER A 190 62.79 18.51 -19.07
C SER A 190 61.88 19.61 -18.47
N LYS A 191 60.71 19.13 -18.00
CA LYS A 191 59.63 19.72 -17.16
C LYS A 191 58.62 20.56 -17.92
N ASP A 192 57.47 20.05 -18.36
CA ASP A 192 56.45 19.22 -17.69
C ASP A 192 55.79 19.92 -16.50
N GLU A 193 54.44 19.91 -16.54
CA GLU A 193 53.47 20.46 -15.58
C GLU A 193 53.30 22.00 -15.59
N ASP A 194 52.15 22.49 -16.10
CA ASP A 194 51.11 23.13 -15.24
C ASP A 194 50.04 23.94 -16.04
N ASP A 195 49.42 23.35 -17.08
CA ASP A 195 48.34 24.03 -17.84
C ASP A 195 46.99 23.27 -17.87
N LEU A 196 46.71 22.42 -16.87
CA LEU A 196 45.43 21.69 -16.78
C LEU A 196 44.74 21.68 -15.41
N ARG A 197 44.96 22.71 -14.57
CA ARG A 197 44.01 23.10 -13.51
C ARG A 197 43.42 24.47 -13.80
N LYS A 198 42.66 24.53 -14.88
CA LYS A 198 41.78 25.66 -15.20
C LYS A 198 40.74 25.84 -14.10
N ARG A 199 40.90 26.99 -13.43
CA ARG A 199 39.84 27.95 -13.07
C ARG A 199 38.76 27.42 -12.13
N SER A 200 39.11 27.52 -10.85
CA SER A 200 38.24 27.86 -9.72
C SER A 200 37.15 28.88 -10.06
#